data_AF-W7QEY1-F1
#
_entry.id   AF-W7QEY1-F1
#
_cell.length_a   1.000
_cell.length_b   1.000
_cell.length_c   1.000
_cell.angle_alpha   90.00
_cell.angle_beta   90.00
_cell.angle_gamma   90.00
#
_symmetry.space_group_name_H-M   'P 1'
#
loop_
_entity.id
_entity.type
_entity.pdbx_description
1 polymer ?
#
loop_
_entity_poly.entity_id
_entity_poly.type
_entity_poly.pdbx_seq_one_letter_code
_entity_poly.pdbx_strand_id
1 'polypeptide(L)'
;MDSKQIGEAFVRHSGLNEWAVANQRVVLYPQAETSLANPQGCWDWWGFTESTWQLDPLHDTREGVQVRALMAMIDRLEESPDEDE
;
A
#
# COMPACT_ATOMS: atom_id res chain seq x y z
N MET A 1 0.42 15.83 -17.64
CA MET A 1 -0.17 16.62 -16.54
C MET A 1 0.47 16.10 -15.28
N ASP A 2 1.21 16.95 -14.57
CA ASP A 2 1.87 16.60 -13.33
C ASP A 2 0.81 16.50 -12.23
N SER A 3 0.42 15.27 -11.90
CA SER A 3 -0.37 14.98 -10.70
C SER A 3 0.51 15.34 -9.51
N LYS A 4 0.32 16.53 -8.95
CA LYS A 4 1.14 17.00 -7.83
C LYS A 4 0.91 16.05 -6.65
N GLN A 5 1.87 15.17 -6.40
CA GLN A 5 1.83 14.25 -5.28
C GLN A 5 1.75 15.05 -3.97
N ILE A 6 0.90 14.61 -3.05
CA ILE A 6 0.72 15.27 -1.75
C ILE A 6 1.92 15.07 -0.80
N GLY A 7 2.95 14.35 -1.24
CA GLY A 7 4.11 13.98 -0.43
C GLY A 7 3.69 13.28 0.86
N GLU A 8 4.29 13.67 1.96
CA GLU A 8 4.03 13.08 3.28
C GLU A 8 2.82 13.70 4.00
N ALA A 9 1.98 14.50 3.33
CA ALA A 9 0.89 15.22 3.99
C ALA A 9 -0.07 14.26 4.73
N PHE A 10 -0.44 13.13 4.13
CA PHE A 10 -1.28 12.13 4.81
C PHE A 10 -0.58 11.48 6.01
N VAL A 11 0.70 11.13 5.85
CA VAL A 11 1.52 10.54 6.91
C VAL A 11 1.63 11.49 8.10
N ARG A 12 1.81 12.79 7.85
CA ARG A 12 2.04 13.81 8.89
C ARG A 12 0.77 14.39 9.50
N HIS A 13 -0.36 14.35 8.80
CA HIS A 13 -1.56 15.10 9.19
C HIS A 13 -2.84 14.26 9.33
N SER A 14 -2.75 12.93 9.21
CA SER A 14 -3.89 12.03 9.47
C SER A 14 -4.24 11.87 10.96
N GLY A 15 -3.31 12.20 11.87
CA GLY A 15 -3.45 11.96 13.31
C GLY A 15 -3.15 10.51 13.74
N LEU A 16 -2.84 9.62 12.78
CA LEU A 16 -2.61 8.20 13.04
C LEU A 16 -1.31 7.95 13.83
N ASN A 17 -0.28 8.78 13.63
CA ASN A 17 1.00 8.62 14.35
C ASN A 17 0.85 8.93 15.84
N GLU A 18 0.14 10.00 16.19
CA GLU A 18 -0.13 10.39 17.58
C GLU A 18 -0.94 9.31 18.29
N TRP A 19 -1.96 8.78 17.62
CA TRP A 19 -2.73 7.65 18.13
C TRP A 19 -1.86 6.40 18.31
N ALA A 20 -0.99 6.10 17.35
CA ALA A 20 -0.12 4.93 17.39
C ALA A 20 0.89 4.98 18.54
N VAL A 21 1.50 6.15 18.79
CA VAL A 21 2.37 6.39 19.94
C VAL A 21 1.64 6.13 21.26
N ALA A 22 0.42 6.65 21.41
CA ALA A 22 -0.38 6.47 22.62
C ALA A 22 -0.80 5.01 22.87
N ASN A 23 -0.81 4.16 21.84
CA ASN A 23 -1.29 2.77 21.92
C ASN A 23 -0.18 1.73 21.69
N GLN A 24 1.09 2.13 21.64
CA GLN A 24 2.22 1.24 21.32
C GLN A 24 1.94 0.44 20.03
N ARG A 25 1.61 1.15 18.95
CA ARG A 25 1.36 0.58 17.62
C ARG A 25 2.35 1.15 16.62
N VAL A 26 2.61 0.37 15.58
CA VAL A 26 3.29 0.81 14.37
C VAL A 26 2.23 1.06 13.30
N VAL A 27 2.41 2.12 12.50
CA VAL A 27 1.56 2.41 11.33
C VAL A 27 2.42 2.32 10.08
N LEU A 28 2.04 1.43 9.18
CA LEU A 28 2.65 1.32 7.85
C LEU A 28 1.84 2.17 6.86
N TYR A 29 2.53 2.95 6.02
CA TYR A 29 1.93 3.79 4.97
C TYR A 29 2.41 3.39 3.56
N PRO A 30 1.89 2.30 2.99
CA PRO A 30 2.23 1.87 1.63
C PRO A 30 1.82 2.95 0.60
N GLN A 31 2.61 3.13 -0.45
CA GLN A 31 2.38 4.16 -1.47
C GLN A 31 2.01 3.52 -2.80
N ALA A 32 0.92 4.01 -3.41
CA ALA A 32 0.54 3.66 -4.78
C ALA A 32 1.11 4.70 -5.76
N GLU A 33 1.47 4.24 -6.96
CA GLU A 33 2.07 5.09 -7.99
C GLU A 33 1.09 5.40 -9.12
N THR A 34 1.27 6.56 -9.75
CA THR A 34 0.49 6.97 -10.92
C THR A 34 0.92 6.18 -12.15
N SER A 35 -0.04 5.80 -12.99
CA SER A 35 0.21 5.20 -14.30
C SER A 35 -0.77 5.75 -15.34
N LEU A 36 -0.61 5.38 -16.62
CA LEU A 36 -1.58 5.76 -17.65
C LEU A 36 -2.99 5.23 -17.36
N ALA A 37 -3.09 4.02 -16.79
CA ALA A 37 -4.35 3.42 -16.38
C ALA A 37 -4.82 3.89 -14.99
N ASN A 38 -3.94 4.53 -14.21
CA ASN A 38 -4.20 5.04 -12.86
C ASN A 38 -3.59 6.43 -12.64
N PRO A 39 -4.13 7.48 -13.28
CA PRO A 39 -3.52 8.83 -13.25
C PRO A 39 -3.58 9.49 -11.87
N GLN A 40 -4.45 9.02 -10.98
CA GLN A 40 -4.65 9.56 -9.64
C GLN A 40 -3.90 8.77 -8.55
N GLY A 41 -3.16 7.71 -8.89
CA GLY A 41 -2.43 6.90 -7.91
C GLY A 41 -3.36 6.18 -6.92
N CYS A 42 -4.53 5.74 -7.38
CA CYS A 42 -5.48 4.97 -6.57
C CYS A 42 -4.95 3.54 -6.28
N TRP A 43 -5.43 2.95 -5.19
CA TRP A 43 -5.39 1.50 -5.01
C TRP A 43 -6.21 0.80 -6.11
N ASP A 44 -5.85 -0.42 -6.46
CA ASP A 44 -6.45 -1.17 -7.54
C ASP A 44 -7.78 -1.81 -7.11
N TRP A 45 -8.85 -1.02 -7.22
CA TRP A 45 -10.22 -1.47 -6.95
C TRP A 45 -11.02 -1.74 -8.23
N TRP A 46 -10.42 -1.55 -9.41
CA TRP A 46 -11.08 -1.77 -10.71
C TRP A 46 -10.29 -2.68 -11.67
N GLY A 47 -9.16 -3.24 -11.24
CA GLY A 47 -8.35 -4.21 -11.98
C GLY A 47 -7.37 -3.59 -12.97
N PHE A 48 -6.85 -2.36 -12.76
CA PHE A 48 -5.88 -1.77 -13.70
C PHE A 48 -4.51 -2.44 -13.70
N THR A 49 -4.19 -3.24 -12.68
CA THR A 49 -2.93 -4.00 -12.65
C THR A 49 -3.02 -5.31 -13.43
N GLU A 50 -4.19 -5.64 -13.98
CA GLU A 50 -4.50 -6.93 -14.59
C GLU A 50 -4.66 -6.81 -16.10
N SER A 51 -4.53 -7.95 -16.79
CA SER A 51 -4.76 -8.01 -18.24
C SER A 51 -6.25 -7.91 -18.54
N THR A 52 -6.64 -7.15 -19.58
CA THR A 52 -8.02 -7.09 -20.06
C THR A 52 -8.56 -8.46 -20.54
N TRP A 53 -7.67 -9.43 -20.76
CA TRP A 53 -8.00 -10.80 -21.18
C TRP A 53 -8.09 -11.78 -20.01
N GLN A 54 -7.86 -11.33 -18.79
CA GLN A 54 -7.98 -12.15 -17.60
C GLN A 54 -9.47 -12.40 -17.32
N LEU A 55 -9.88 -13.68 -17.42
CA LEU A 55 -11.27 -14.11 -17.24
C LEU A 55 -11.74 -13.93 -15.79
N ASP A 56 -10.84 -14.21 -14.85
CA ASP A 56 -11.08 -14.13 -13.41
C ASP A 56 -10.13 -13.08 -12.81
N PRO A 57 -10.58 -11.81 -12.68
CA PRO A 57 -9.79 -10.77 -12.03
C PRO A 57 -9.53 -11.13 -10.56
N LEU A 58 -8.36 -10.76 -10.05
CA LEU A 58 -7.89 -11.09 -8.71
C LEU A 58 -7.71 -9.86 -7.81
N HIS A 59 -7.79 -8.65 -8.33
CA HIS A 59 -7.50 -7.40 -7.62
C HIS A 59 -8.33 -7.20 -6.36
N ASP A 60 -9.54 -7.75 -6.30
CA ASP A 60 -10.45 -7.74 -5.15
C ASP A 60 -10.38 -9.01 -4.28
N THR A 61 -9.42 -9.90 -4.55
CA THR A 61 -9.19 -11.14 -3.82
C THR A 61 -7.89 -11.08 -3.00
N ARG A 62 -7.66 -12.09 -2.15
CA ARG A 62 -6.38 -12.27 -1.43
C ARG A 62 -5.19 -12.52 -2.36
N GLU A 63 -5.44 -12.91 -3.60
CA GLU A 63 -4.41 -13.21 -4.60
C GLU A 63 -4.02 -11.98 -5.44
N GLY A 64 -4.74 -10.86 -5.27
CA GLY A 64 -4.47 -9.59 -5.94
C GLY A 64 -3.06 -9.08 -5.64
N VAL A 65 -2.42 -8.48 -6.65
CA VAL A 65 -1.00 -8.06 -6.56
C VAL A 65 -0.79 -7.06 -5.43
N GLN A 66 -1.68 -6.07 -5.28
CA GLN A 66 -1.55 -5.06 -4.22
C GLN A 66 -1.80 -5.67 -2.83
N VAL A 67 -2.78 -6.56 -2.67
CA VAL A 67 -3.03 -7.25 -1.40
C VAL A 67 -1.83 -8.11 -0.99
N ARG A 68 -1.26 -8.87 -1.92
CA ARG A 68 -0.05 -9.67 -1.65
C ARG A 68 1.16 -8.80 -1.28
N ALA A 69 1.32 -7.65 -1.94
CA ALA A 69 2.38 -6.71 -1.59
C ALA A 69 2.21 -6.14 -0.17
N LEU A 70 0.98 -5.80 0.23
CA LEU A 70 0.68 -5.35 1.59
C LEU A 70 1.01 -6.42 2.64
N MET A 71 0.61 -7.68 2.38
CA MET A 71 0.92 -8.79 3.29
C MET A 71 2.42 -9.03 3.40
N ALA A 72 3.16 -9.00 2.30
CA ALA A 72 4.63 -9.14 2.34
C ALA A 72 5.32 -8.02 3.13
N MET A 73 4.81 -6.78 3.07
CA MET A 73 5.33 -5.69 3.89
C MET A 73 5.05 -5.91 5.39
N ILE A 74 3.88 -6.46 5.73
CA ILE A 74 3.51 -6.80 7.11
C ILE A 74 4.40 -7.93 7.61
N ASP A 75 4.52 -9.02 6.84
CA ASP A 75 5.37 -10.17 7.18
C ASP A 75 6.80 -9.71 7.48
N ARG A 76 7.35 -8.83 6.64
CA ARG A 76 8.70 -8.25 6.85
C ARG A 76 8.84 -7.45 8.14
N LEU A 77 7.78 -6.78 8.61
CA LEU A 77 7.80 -6.03 9.87
C LEU A 77 7.66 -6.93 11.11
N GLU A 78 7.08 -8.11 10.93
CA GLU A 78 6.89 -9.10 12.00
C GLU A 78 8.11 -10.02 12.19
N GLU A 79 9.01 -10.06 11.20
CA GLU A 79 10.29 -10.75 11.33
C GLU A 79 11.11 -10.20 12.51
N SER A 80 11.57 -11.12 13.37
CA SER A 80 12.57 -10.81 14.39
C SER A 80 13.82 -10.25 13.72
N PRO A 81 14.49 -9.23 14.29
CA PRO A 81 15.82 -8.86 13.83
C PRO A 81 16.73 -10.10 13.94
N ASP A 82 17.47 -10.40 12.87
CA ASP A 82 18.46 -11.48 12.89
C ASP A 82 19.45 -11.24 14.04
N GLU A 83 19.70 -12.24 14.89
CA GLU A 83 20.60 -12.14 16.06
C GLU A 83 22.10 -12.07 15.69
N ASP A 84 22.43 -11.68 14.45
CA ASP A 84 23.79 -11.67 13.94
C ASP A 84 24.29 -10.24 13.64
N GLU A 85 24.62 -9.48 14.70
CA GLU A 85 25.68 -8.45 14.68
C GLU A 85 26.41 -8.34 16.03
#